data_AF-A0A066YXP0-F1
#
_entry.id   AF-A0A066YXP0-F1
#
_cell.length_a   1.000
_cell.length_b   1.000
_cell.length_c   1.000
_cell.angle_alpha   90.00
_cell.angle_beta   90.00
_cell.angle_gamma   90.00
#
_symmetry.space_group_name_H-M   'P 1'
#
loop_
_entity.id
_entity.type
_entity.pdbx_description
1 polymer ?
#
loop_
_entity_poly.entity_id
_entity_poly.type
_entity_poly.pdbx_seq_one_letter_code
_entity_poly.pdbx_strand_id
1 'polypeptide(L)'
;MRPGRAPGHRPGTRPAAQPRRHLARPAPRHPHPAARRPRRHRPPARRAPPLAGTGDPARHHALPPGRRPHRHPADRLDELLAEADKAGVPVDLPDGDGLPPLGLPPGAVGVRERTGGVLLADRVLRAAVRWLTARPGVTLRPHSTVRSVFTGSGRIVLDSGEVLRGDLALLAGGPWTRRLAAAPVTLYRQTMLYLGRPAGGDRWDGAPAAGGLGREGRGWVLPPGAGTLLKLSSDTVCRPVEDTDSRGEDQQPHLDRLAAEGILPDLDRYPTAGVRVCHYTADAATGGPLLAPVTPGLWTRAACGGSGFSTAPLVAERIVQAVKEAA
;
A
#
# COMPACT_ATOMS: atom_id res chain seq x y z
N MET A 1 -52.55 -45.76 27.76
CA MET A 1 -53.51 -44.91 27.01
C MET A 1 -52.97 -44.66 25.60
N ARG A 2 -53.60 -45.29 24.61
CA ARG A 2 -53.56 -44.92 23.17
C ARG A 2 -54.58 -43.77 22.94
N PRO A 3 -54.78 -43.22 21.72
CA PRO A 3 -53.84 -42.81 20.65
C PRO A 3 -54.32 -41.52 19.90
N GLY A 4 -53.65 -41.10 18.81
CA GLY A 4 -54.25 -40.22 17.79
C GLY A 4 -53.29 -39.78 16.68
N ARG A 5 -52.97 -40.67 15.72
CA ARG A 5 -53.42 -40.64 14.30
C ARG A 5 -52.87 -39.48 13.43
N ALA A 6 -51.74 -39.73 12.75
CA ALA A 6 -51.53 -40.01 11.30
C ALA A 6 -52.50 -39.41 10.23
N PRO A 7 -52.27 -39.64 8.91
CA PRO A 7 -51.18 -39.20 8.01
C PRO A 7 -51.74 -38.63 6.67
N GLY A 8 -50.88 -38.16 5.76
CA GLY A 8 -51.29 -37.74 4.41
C GLY A 8 -50.25 -38.01 3.33
N HIS A 9 -50.31 -39.18 2.71
CA HIS A 9 -49.62 -39.55 1.47
C HIS A 9 -50.24 -38.85 0.25
N ARG A 10 -49.42 -38.47 -0.74
CA ARG A 10 -49.45 -39.08 -2.10
C ARG A 10 -48.27 -38.59 -2.98
N PRO A 11 -47.59 -39.50 -3.69
CA PRO A 11 -46.63 -39.20 -4.76
C PRO A 11 -47.31 -39.25 -6.13
N GLY A 12 -46.75 -38.57 -7.14
CA GLY A 12 -47.23 -38.69 -8.52
C GLY A 12 -46.33 -38.06 -9.58
N THR A 13 -45.51 -38.91 -10.22
CA THR A 13 -45.34 -39.07 -11.68
C THR A 13 -44.91 -37.88 -12.57
N ARG A 14 -43.66 -37.94 -13.07
CA ARG A 14 -43.25 -37.63 -14.47
C ARG A 14 -43.66 -38.81 -15.40
N PRO A 15 -43.53 -38.78 -16.75
CA PRO A 15 -43.10 -37.74 -17.71
C PRO A 15 -44.05 -37.58 -18.95
N ALA A 16 -43.84 -36.58 -19.80
CA ALA A 16 -44.10 -36.68 -21.25
C ALA A 16 -43.36 -35.59 -22.04
N ALA A 17 -42.79 -35.98 -23.16
CA ALA A 17 -41.97 -35.18 -24.05
C ALA A 17 -42.76 -34.70 -25.29
N GLN A 18 -42.40 -33.50 -25.78
CA GLN A 18 -42.38 -33.04 -27.19
C GLN A 18 -43.72 -33.01 -27.98
N PRO A 19 -43.89 -32.18 -29.06
CA PRO A 19 -42.86 -31.83 -30.03
C PRO A 19 -42.76 -30.37 -30.52
N ARG A 20 -41.62 -30.18 -31.18
CA ARG A 20 -41.17 -29.07 -32.00
C ARG A 20 -42.21 -28.63 -33.03
N ARG A 21 -42.38 -27.31 -33.19
CA ARG A 21 -42.82 -26.71 -34.46
C ARG A 21 -41.68 -25.92 -35.08
N HIS A 22 -41.32 -26.34 -36.28
CA HIS A 22 -40.44 -25.68 -37.22
C HIS A 22 -41.20 -24.62 -38.04
N LEU A 23 -40.40 -23.76 -38.70
CA LEU A 23 -40.70 -22.78 -39.76
C LEU A 23 -41.03 -21.37 -39.21
N ALA A 24 -40.34 -20.29 -39.59
CA ALA A 24 -39.66 -20.01 -40.84
C ALA A 24 -38.40 -19.13 -40.67
N ARG A 25 -37.40 -19.39 -41.51
CA ARG A 25 -36.27 -18.49 -41.82
C ARG A 25 -36.74 -17.35 -42.72
N PRO A 26 -36.09 -16.18 -42.63
CA PRO A 26 -35.65 -15.49 -43.84
C PRO A 26 -34.12 -15.49 -43.95
N ALA A 27 -33.64 -15.75 -45.16
CA ALA A 27 -32.24 -15.72 -45.58
C ALA A 27 -31.82 -14.26 -45.94
N PRO A 28 -30.55 -14.03 -46.34
CA PRO A 28 -29.75 -12.89 -45.91
C PRO A 28 -29.94 -11.66 -46.79
N ARG A 29 -29.84 -10.46 -46.19
CA ARG A 29 -29.63 -9.23 -46.94
C ARG A 29 -28.14 -8.98 -47.10
N HIS A 30 -27.69 -9.03 -48.36
CA HIS A 30 -26.38 -8.57 -48.78
C HIS A 30 -26.20 -7.06 -48.51
N PRO A 31 -24.95 -6.61 -48.27
CA PRO A 31 -24.64 -5.24 -47.93
C PRO A 31 -24.51 -4.37 -49.19
N HIS A 32 -25.14 -3.20 -49.20
CA HIS A 32 -24.80 -2.14 -50.15
C HIS A 32 -23.66 -1.26 -49.59
N PRO A 33 -22.71 -0.81 -50.43
CA PRO A 33 -21.49 -0.17 -50.00
C PRO A 33 -21.69 1.35 -49.89
N ALA A 34 -21.21 1.96 -48.81
CA ALA A 34 -21.07 3.41 -48.76
C ALA A 34 -19.84 3.84 -47.94
N ALA A 35 -18.96 4.54 -48.66
CA ALA A 35 -18.01 5.54 -48.18
C ALA A 35 -16.94 5.11 -47.15
N ARG A 36 -15.82 4.58 -47.70
CA ARG A 36 -14.50 4.71 -47.09
C ARG A 36 -14.18 6.19 -46.88
N ARG A 37 -14.25 6.67 -45.63
CA ARG A 37 -13.51 7.88 -45.22
C ARG A 37 -12.05 7.48 -44.95
N PRO A 38 -11.06 8.28 -45.39
CA PRO A 38 -9.66 7.94 -45.21
C PRO A 38 -9.32 7.91 -43.72
N ARG A 39 -8.78 6.77 -43.28
CA ARG A 39 -8.08 6.63 -42.00
C ARG A 39 -6.92 7.62 -42.01
N ARG A 40 -7.03 8.70 -41.23
CA ARG A 40 -5.84 9.48 -40.88
C ARG A 40 -4.93 8.55 -40.07
N HIS A 41 -3.78 8.22 -40.65
CA HIS A 41 -2.66 7.61 -39.94
C HIS A 41 -2.31 8.53 -38.77
N ARG A 42 -2.73 8.17 -37.56
CA ARG A 42 -2.19 8.75 -36.34
C ARG A 42 -0.83 8.04 -36.12
N PRO A 43 0.29 8.77 -36.02
CA PRO A 43 1.59 8.15 -35.78
C PRO A 43 1.53 7.37 -34.45
N PRO A 44 2.33 6.29 -34.31
CA PRO A 44 2.42 5.57 -33.05
C PRO A 44 2.76 6.56 -31.95
N ALA A 45 1.97 6.54 -30.86
CA ALA A 45 2.26 7.29 -29.66
C ALA A 45 3.70 6.98 -29.26
N ARG A 46 4.57 8.01 -29.31
CA ARG A 46 5.90 7.91 -28.73
C ARG A 46 5.70 7.46 -27.28
N ARG A 47 6.27 6.30 -26.92
CA ARG A 47 6.43 5.92 -25.51
C ARG A 47 7.11 7.09 -24.83
N ALA A 48 6.38 7.76 -23.93
CA ALA A 48 7.02 8.66 -22.99
C ALA A 48 8.06 7.82 -22.23
N PRO A 49 9.31 8.28 -22.11
CA PRO A 49 10.29 7.61 -21.28
C PRO A 49 9.73 7.55 -19.84
N PRO A 50 10.04 6.51 -19.06
CA PRO A 50 9.78 6.55 -17.63
C PRO A 50 10.45 7.81 -17.09
N LEU A 51 9.64 8.73 -16.55
CA LEU A 51 10.14 9.92 -15.88
C LEU A 51 10.79 9.47 -14.57
N ALA A 52 12.08 9.16 -14.65
CA ALA A 52 12.95 9.03 -13.50
C ALA A 52 13.05 10.42 -12.85
N GLY A 53 12.21 10.66 -11.84
CA GLY A 53 12.31 11.85 -11.01
C GLY A 53 13.63 11.84 -10.27
N THR A 54 14.52 12.76 -10.66
CA THR A 54 15.73 13.14 -9.94
C THR A 54 15.33 13.94 -8.71
N GLY A 55 15.69 13.42 -7.54
CA GLY A 55 15.38 13.96 -6.21
C GLY A 55 15.00 12.80 -5.30
N ASP A 56 16.01 12.21 -4.65
CA ASP A 56 15.91 11.07 -3.73
C ASP A 56 15.61 11.62 -2.32
N PRO A 57 14.34 11.67 -1.88
CA PRO A 57 14.01 12.18 -0.57
C PRO A 57 14.30 11.08 0.45
N ALA A 58 15.39 11.24 1.20
CA ALA A 58 15.73 10.52 2.42
C ALA A 58 15.54 8.98 2.36
N ARG A 59 16.64 8.27 2.10
CA ARG A 59 16.77 6.80 2.08
C ARG A 59 16.61 6.12 3.45
N HIS A 60 15.53 6.39 4.17
CA HIS A 60 14.99 5.46 5.16
C HIS A 60 13.85 4.66 4.52
N HIS A 61 14.14 4.06 3.37
CA HIS A 61 13.30 3.02 2.81
C HIS A 61 13.64 1.72 3.53
N ALA A 62 12.63 0.94 3.90
CA ALA A 62 12.77 -0.50 4.01
C ALA A 62 13.22 -1.00 2.63
N LEU A 63 14.53 -1.03 2.41
CA LEU A 63 15.12 -1.56 1.19
C LEU A 63 14.76 -3.05 1.11
N PRO A 64 14.48 -3.58 -0.09
CA PRO A 64 14.26 -5.01 -0.23
C PRO A 64 15.47 -5.77 0.37
N PRO A 65 15.25 -6.82 1.17
CA PRO A 65 16.34 -7.56 1.78
C PRO A 65 17.23 -8.13 0.66
N GLY A 66 18.51 -7.76 0.66
CA GLY A 66 19.55 -8.55 -0.01
C GLY A 66 20.48 -7.90 -1.04
N ARG A 67 20.54 -6.57 -1.23
CA ARG A 67 21.51 -6.01 -2.21
C ARG A 67 22.14 -4.67 -1.81
N ARG A 68 23.02 -4.65 -0.82
CA ARG A 68 24.33 -3.94 -0.79
C ARG A 68 25.17 -4.50 0.38
N PRO A 69 26.51 -4.59 0.29
CA PRO A 69 27.33 -4.78 1.47
C PRO A 69 27.02 -3.65 2.46
N HIS A 70 26.77 -4.01 3.72
CA HIS A 70 26.51 -3.06 4.80
C HIS A 70 27.77 -2.22 4.99
N ARG A 71 27.78 -1.00 4.45
CA ARG A 71 28.79 0.02 4.80
C ARG A 71 28.51 0.49 6.21
N HIS A 72 29.55 0.79 6.97
CA HIS A 72 29.40 1.26 8.34
C HIS A 72 28.57 2.55 8.33
N PRO A 73 27.62 2.75 9.27
CA PRO A 73 26.74 3.93 9.27
C PRO A 73 27.50 5.26 9.20
N ALA A 74 28.66 5.35 9.87
CA ALA A 74 29.53 6.51 9.82
C ALA A 74 30.04 6.86 8.41
N ASP A 75 30.28 5.85 7.56
CA ASP A 75 30.79 6.04 6.18
C ASP A 75 29.75 6.67 5.24
N ARG A 76 28.49 6.78 5.69
CA ARG A 76 27.38 7.37 4.92
C ARG A 76 27.05 8.79 5.36
N LEU A 77 27.70 9.32 6.40
CA LEU A 77 27.34 10.60 7.00
C LEU A 77 27.47 11.75 6.00
N ASP A 78 28.62 11.89 5.34
CA ASP A 78 28.86 12.97 4.38
C ASP A 78 27.89 12.92 3.20
N GLU A 79 27.62 11.71 2.69
CA GLU A 79 26.62 11.51 1.63
C GLU A 79 25.23 11.95 2.10
N LEU A 80 24.83 11.58 3.33
CA LEU A 80 23.53 11.92 3.88
C LEU A 80 23.40 13.44 4.09
N LEU A 81 24.41 14.09 4.65
CA LEU A 81 24.43 15.54 4.85
C LEU A 81 24.37 16.28 3.52
N ALA A 82 25.10 15.81 2.50
CA ALA A 82 25.06 16.38 1.16
C ALA A 82 23.67 16.23 0.50
N GLU A 83 22.98 15.09 0.69
CA GLU A 83 21.62 14.93 0.18
C GLU A 83 20.60 15.79 0.95
N ALA A 84 20.75 15.93 2.27
CA ALA A 84 19.91 16.82 3.07
C ALA A 84 20.07 18.28 2.61
N ASP A 85 21.30 18.74 2.38
CA ASP A 85 21.59 20.08 1.85
C ASP A 85 20.96 20.30 0.46
N LYS A 86 21.16 19.36 -0.48
CA LYS A 86 20.53 19.42 -1.81
C LYS A 86 19.00 19.47 -1.73
N ALA A 87 18.41 18.79 -0.75
CA ALA A 87 16.97 18.76 -0.55
C ALA A 87 16.45 19.96 0.27
N GLY A 88 17.32 20.81 0.81
CA GLY A 88 16.94 21.90 1.72
C GLY A 88 16.35 21.42 3.04
N VAL A 89 16.71 20.21 3.49
CA VAL A 89 16.20 19.58 4.71
C VAL A 89 17.12 19.93 5.88
N PRO A 90 16.63 20.65 6.91
CA PRO A 90 17.46 21.06 8.03
C PRO A 90 17.77 19.86 8.93
N VAL A 91 19.06 19.53 9.04
CA VAL A 91 19.58 18.45 9.88
C VAL A 91 20.59 18.95 10.91
N ASP A 92 20.69 18.26 12.03
CA ASP A 92 21.75 18.45 13.04
C ASP A 92 22.29 17.09 13.52
N LEU A 93 23.46 17.13 14.17
CA LEU A 93 24.08 15.98 14.82
C LEU A 93 23.83 16.13 16.32
N PRO A 94 22.84 15.43 16.89
CA PRO A 94 22.56 15.54 18.31
C PRO A 94 23.66 14.89 19.14
N ASP A 95 24.02 15.53 20.25
CA ASP A 95 24.79 14.88 21.31
C ASP A 95 23.97 13.71 21.89
N GLY A 96 24.64 12.61 22.24
CA GLY A 96 23.99 11.36 22.65
C GLY A 96 23.10 11.46 23.90
N ASP A 97 23.26 12.53 24.69
CA ASP A 97 22.66 12.69 26.03
C ASP A 97 21.15 13.01 26.04
N GLY A 98 20.52 13.15 24.86
CA GLY A 98 19.09 13.48 24.74
C GLY A 98 18.19 12.36 24.21
N LEU A 99 18.74 11.21 23.82
CA LEU A 99 17.95 10.11 23.27
C LEU A 99 17.59 9.09 24.37
N PRO A 100 16.37 8.51 24.34
CA PRO A 100 16.10 7.30 25.11
C PRO A 100 17.21 6.26 24.86
N PRO A 101 17.57 5.40 25.82
CA PRO A 101 18.46 4.28 25.55
C PRO A 101 17.81 3.38 24.51
N LEU A 102 18.36 3.48 23.31
CA LEU A 102 18.04 2.73 22.11
C LEU A 102 19.22 1.81 21.82
N GLY A 103 18.95 0.66 21.22
CA GLY A 103 20.02 -0.17 20.69
C GLY A 103 20.63 0.51 19.48
N LEU A 104 21.89 0.90 19.60
CA LEU A 104 22.67 1.45 18.50
C LEU A 104 23.71 0.42 18.07
N PRO A 105 23.94 0.24 16.75
CA PRO A 105 25.08 -0.52 16.30
C PRO A 105 26.38 0.19 16.75
N PRO A 106 27.49 -0.56 16.96
CA PRO A 106 28.77 0.04 17.28
C PRO A 106 29.16 1.14 16.28
N GLY A 107 29.68 2.26 16.79
CA GLY A 107 30.11 3.38 15.95
C GLY A 107 28.98 4.15 15.24
N ALA A 108 27.73 3.98 15.67
CA ALA A 108 26.62 4.77 15.15
C ALA A 108 26.83 6.28 15.38
N VAL A 109 26.43 7.07 14.39
CA VAL A 109 26.32 8.53 14.48
C VAL A 109 24.86 8.90 14.31
N GLY A 110 24.36 9.79 15.17
CA GLY A 110 23.01 10.33 15.08
C GLY A 110 22.93 11.47 14.07
N VAL A 111 21.89 11.45 13.22
CA VAL A 111 21.48 12.59 12.42
C VAL A 111 20.00 12.85 12.68
N ARG A 112 19.66 14.10 13.01
CA ARG A 112 18.29 14.50 13.32
C ARG A 112 17.78 15.48 12.28
N GLU A 113 16.70 15.10 11.59
CA GLU A 113 15.89 16.03 10.81
C GLU A 113 14.98 16.83 11.75
N ARG A 114 15.04 18.17 11.70
CA ARG A 114 14.29 19.05 12.62
C ARG A 114 12.82 19.21 12.26
N THR A 115 12.49 19.02 10.99
CA THR A 115 11.14 19.22 10.44
C THR A 115 10.35 17.93 10.28
N GLY A 116 11.01 16.78 10.51
CA GLY A 116 10.40 15.47 10.43
C GLY A 116 9.34 15.25 11.52
N GLY A 117 8.40 14.35 11.25
CA GLY A 117 7.33 14.07 12.20
C GLY A 117 6.59 12.78 11.91
N VAL A 118 5.66 12.43 12.80
CA VAL A 118 4.84 11.22 12.71
C VAL A 118 3.43 11.59 12.24
N LEU A 119 2.96 10.92 11.20
CA LEU A 119 1.58 11.05 10.73
C LEU A 119 0.67 10.06 11.44
N LEU A 120 -0.37 10.58 12.10
CA LEU A 120 -1.41 9.80 12.74
C LEU A 120 -2.39 9.30 11.67
N ALA A 121 -2.03 8.19 11.02
CA ALA A 121 -2.64 7.75 9.77
C ALA A 121 -4.17 7.66 9.83
N ASP A 122 -4.69 7.09 10.90
CA ASP A 122 -6.12 6.98 11.13
C ASP A 122 -6.83 8.35 11.24
N ARG A 123 -6.24 9.30 11.96
CA ARG A 123 -6.81 10.66 12.10
C ARG A 123 -6.81 11.40 10.77
N VAL A 124 -5.71 11.29 10.02
CA VAL A 124 -5.58 11.88 8.69
C VAL A 124 -6.62 11.30 7.73
N LEU A 125 -6.80 9.97 7.70
CA LEU A 125 -7.81 9.33 6.86
C LEU A 125 -9.24 9.72 7.24
N ARG A 126 -9.57 9.76 8.53
CA ARG A 126 -10.89 10.24 8.99
C ARG A 126 -11.12 11.70 8.61
N ALA A 127 -10.12 12.55 8.72
CA ALA A 127 -10.20 13.95 8.30
C ALA A 127 -10.41 14.06 6.79
N ALA A 128 -9.67 13.29 5.99
CA ALA A 128 -9.82 13.25 4.54
C ALA A 128 -11.23 12.78 4.12
N VAL A 129 -11.76 11.73 4.75
CA VAL A 129 -13.14 11.25 4.48
C VAL A 129 -14.16 12.35 4.79
N ARG A 130 -14.10 12.97 5.98
CA ARG A 130 -15.02 14.07 6.33
C ARG A 130 -14.95 15.21 5.33
N TRP A 131 -13.73 15.60 4.95
CA TRP A 131 -13.50 16.67 3.98
C TRP A 131 -14.07 16.32 2.60
N LEU A 132 -13.81 15.11 2.10
CA LEU A 132 -14.29 14.62 0.80
C LEU A 132 -15.82 14.52 0.75
N THR A 133 -16.47 14.04 1.81
CA THR A 133 -17.93 13.95 1.89
C THR A 133 -18.60 15.33 1.82
N ALA A 134 -17.92 16.39 2.27
CA ALA A 134 -18.43 17.75 2.19
C ALA A 134 -18.21 18.42 0.83
N ARG A 135 -17.54 17.77 -0.14
CA ARG A 135 -17.25 18.35 -1.44
C ARG A 135 -18.36 18.09 -2.46
N PRO A 136 -18.89 19.13 -3.14
CA PRO A 136 -19.78 18.94 -4.27
C PRO A 136 -19.13 18.08 -5.36
N GLY A 137 -19.91 17.16 -5.95
CA GLY A 137 -19.43 16.28 -7.01
C GLY A 137 -18.56 15.09 -6.55
N VAL A 138 -18.30 14.94 -5.24
CA VAL A 138 -17.60 13.77 -4.70
C VAL A 138 -18.60 12.76 -4.14
N THR A 139 -18.48 11.51 -4.57
CA THR A 139 -19.25 10.40 -4.00
C THR A 139 -18.29 9.36 -3.42
N LEU A 140 -18.39 9.12 -2.11
CA LEU A 140 -17.69 8.02 -1.45
C LEU A 140 -18.60 6.79 -1.37
N ARG A 141 -18.12 5.65 -1.85
CA ARG A 141 -18.88 4.40 -1.92
C ARG A 141 -18.21 3.32 -1.07
N PRO A 142 -18.36 3.34 0.26
CA PRO A 142 -17.85 2.26 1.12
C PRO A 142 -18.55 0.94 0.76
N HIS A 143 -17.92 -0.18 1.09
CA HIS A 143 -18.44 -1.54 0.82
C HIS A 143 -18.74 -1.84 -0.67
N SER A 144 -18.09 -1.11 -1.60
CA SER A 144 -18.20 -1.33 -3.04
C SER A 144 -16.94 -2.00 -3.57
N THR A 145 -16.86 -3.33 -3.45
CA THR A 145 -15.66 -4.07 -3.85
C THR A 145 -15.53 -4.05 -5.37
N VAL A 146 -14.37 -3.61 -5.88
CA VAL A 146 -14.05 -3.74 -7.30
C VAL A 146 -13.67 -5.19 -7.60
N ARG A 147 -14.45 -5.83 -8.46
CA ARG A 147 -14.22 -7.22 -8.91
C ARG A 147 -13.28 -7.28 -10.11
N SER A 148 -13.42 -6.37 -11.07
CA SER A 148 -12.59 -6.34 -12.27
C SER A 148 -12.50 -4.97 -12.90
N VAL A 149 -11.44 -4.76 -13.69
CA VAL A 149 -11.21 -3.52 -14.46
C VAL A 149 -10.90 -3.89 -15.91
N PHE A 150 -11.66 -3.32 -16.84
CA PHE A 150 -11.42 -3.51 -18.27
C PHE A 150 -10.42 -2.48 -18.77
N THR A 151 -9.13 -2.83 -18.74
CA THR A 151 -8.01 -1.92 -19.02
C THR A 151 -8.12 -1.14 -20.33
N GLY A 152 -8.60 -1.78 -21.40
CA GLY A 152 -8.81 -1.13 -22.70
C GLY A 152 -9.88 -0.04 -22.74
N SER A 153 -10.75 0.03 -21.71
CA SER A 153 -11.87 0.99 -21.67
C SER A 153 -11.97 1.78 -20.35
N GLY A 154 -11.13 1.49 -19.35
CA GLY A 154 -11.21 2.09 -18.01
C GLY A 154 -12.46 1.70 -17.20
N ARG A 155 -13.34 0.84 -17.73
CA ARG A 155 -14.58 0.41 -17.05
C ARG A 155 -14.26 -0.41 -15.80
N ILE A 156 -14.91 -0.08 -14.69
CA ILE A 156 -14.77 -0.75 -13.40
C ILE A 156 -16.04 -1.55 -13.12
N VAL A 157 -15.91 -2.80 -12.72
CA VAL A 157 -17.06 -3.67 -12.36
C VAL A 157 -17.00 -3.97 -10.88
N LEU A 158 -18.10 -3.70 -10.18
CA LEU A 158 -18.25 -4.02 -8.76
C LEU A 158 -18.69 -5.48 -8.56
N ASP A 159 -18.56 -5.98 -7.33
CA ASP A 159 -19.05 -7.31 -6.94
C ASP A 159 -20.56 -7.49 -7.17
N SER A 160 -21.34 -6.41 -6.97
CA SER A 160 -22.77 -6.32 -7.27
C SER A 160 -23.11 -6.49 -8.75
N GLY A 161 -22.12 -6.41 -9.64
CA GLY A 161 -22.29 -6.43 -11.10
C GLY A 161 -22.47 -5.04 -11.72
N GLU A 162 -22.60 -3.98 -10.91
CA GLU A 162 -22.64 -2.61 -11.40
C GLU A 162 -21.37 -2.25 -12.17
N VAL A 163 -21.54 -1.48 -13.26
CA VAL A 163 -20.43 -1.02 -14.11
C VAL A 163 -20.29 0.48 -14.00
N LEU A 164 -19.14 0.93 -13.48
CA LEU A 164 -18.78 2.33 -13.40
C LEU A 164 -17.98 2.76 -14.62
N ARG A 165 -18.21 4.00 -15.03
CA ARG A 165 -17.53 4.67 -16.15
C ARG A 165 -17.14 6.08 -15.75
N GLY A 166 -16.02 6.54 -16.27
CA GLY A 166 -15.58 7.92 -16.20
C GLY A 166 -14.61 8.18 -17.35
N ASP A 167 -14.29 9.45 -17.57
CA ASP A 167 -13.29 9.85 -18.57
C ASP A 167 -11.89 9.37 -18.19
N LEU A 168 -11.66 9.19 -16.88
CA LEU A 168 -10.45 8.67 -16.30
C LEU A 168 -10.75 7.77 -15.08
N ALA A 169 -10.04 6.66 -14.98
CA ALA A 169 -10.00 5.81 -13.80
C ALA A 169 -8.58 5.76 -13.19
N LEU A 170 -8.48 5.87 -11.87
CA LEU A 170 -7.26 5.64 -11.10
C LEU A 170 -7.44 4.42 -10.20
N LEU A 171 -6.58 3.41 -10.37
CA LEU A 171 -6.49 2.29 -9.45
C LEU A 171 -5.46 2.58 -8.36
N ALA A 172 -5.96 2.93 -7.17
CA ALA A 172 -5.16 3.18 -5.96
C ALA A 172 -5.53 2.20 -4.83
N GLY A 173 -5.81 0.94 -5.18
CA GLY A 173 -6.25 -0.11 -4.25
C GLY A 173 -5.12 -0.75 -3.43
N GLY A 174 -3.97 -0.07 -3.28
CA GLY A 174 -2.82 -0.58 -2.53
C GLY A 174 -2.37 -1.97 -2.99
N PRO A 175 -2.12 -2.93 -2.05
CA PRO A 175 -1.71 -4.30 -2.37
C PRO A 175 -2.62 -5.06 -3.34
N TRP A 176 -3.89 -4.68 -3.45
CA TRP A 176 -4.87 -5.34 -4.30
C TRP A 176 -4.83 -4.86 -5.76
N THR A 177 -4.14 -3.75 -6.06
CA THR A 177 -4.05 -3.21 -7.43
C THR A 177 -3.52 -4.25 -8.43
N ARG A 178 -2.54 -5.08 -8.02
CA ARG A 178 -1.95 -6.12 -8.88
C ARG A 178 -2.94 -7.22 -9.32
N ARG A 179 -4.06 -7.39 -8.59
CA ARG A 179 -5.13 -8.34 -8.96
C ARG A 179 -6.11 -7.75 -9.98
N LEU A 180 -6.15 -6.42 -10.09
CA LEU A 180 -7.06 -5.69 -10.96
C LEU A 180 -6.39 -5.22 -12.26
N ALA A 181 -5.08 -4.99 -12.23
CA ALA A 181 -4.27 -4.63 -13.38
C ALA A 181 -2.87 -5.24 -13.22
N ALA A 182 -2.30 -5.72 -14.33
CA ALA A 182 -0.92 -6.23 -14.33
C ALA A 182 0.06 -5.12 -13.96
N ALA A 183 0.90 -5.37 -12.96
CA ALA A 183 1.95 -4.45 -12.54
C ALA A 183 3.17 -5.23 -12.03
N PRO A 184 4.40 -4.82 -12.37
CA PRO A 184 5.62 -5.48 -11.94
C PRO A 184 5.96 -5.09 -10.49
N VAL A 185 5.19 -5.59 -9.53
CA VAL A 185 5.35 -5.24 -8.11
C VAL A 185 5.58 -6.46 -7.23
N THR A 186 6.39 -6.30 -6.20
CA THR A 186 6.55 -7.26 -5.11
C THR A 186 5.64 -6.87 -3.95
N LEU A 187 4.85 -7.83 -3.46
CA LEU A 187 4.03 -7.66 -2.27
C LEU A 187 4.86 -8.02 -1.03
N TYR A 188 4.95 -7.10 -0.09
CA TYR A 188 5.61 -7.28 1.19
C TYR A 188 4.61 -7.35 2.33
N ARG A 189 5.00 -8.11 3.35
CA ARG A 189 4.34 -8.22 4.64
C ARG A 189 5.29 -7.76 5.73
N GLN A 190 4.82 -6.86 6.58
CA GLN A 190 5.55 -6.27 7.70
C GLN A 190 4.88 -6.65 9.01
N THR A 191 5.62 -7.24 9.94
CA THR A 191 5.18 -7.47 11.32
C THR A 191 5.64 -6.30 12.19
N MET A 192 4.74 -5.73 12.98
CA MET A 192 5.00 -4.59 13.87
C MET A 192 4.52 -4.89 15.28
N LEU A 193 5.34 -4.51 16.26
CA LEU A 193 5.06 -4.65 17.68
C LEU A 193 4.59 -3.31 18.25
N TYR A 194 3.47 -3.34 18.97
CA TYR A 194 2.93 -2.22 19.72
C TYR A 194 3.08 -2.52 21.21
N LEU A 195 3.64 -1.55 21.93
CA LEU A 195 4.00 -1.66 23.33
C LEU A 195 3.24 -0.62 24.15
N GLY A 196 2.76 -1.04 25.31
CA GLY A 196 2.22 -0.15 26.33
C GLY A 196 3.32 0.61 27.06
N ARG A 197 2.91 1.43 28.03
CA ARG A 197 3.87 2.13 28.90
C ARG A 197 4.42 1.16 29.94
N PRO A 198 5.74 1.18 30.23
CA PRO A 198 6.33 0.34 31.27
C PRO A 198 5.93 0.86 32.67
N ALA A 199 6.07 0.01 33.67
CA ALA A 199 5.89 0.42 35.07
C ALA A 199 6.98 1.45 35.48
N GLY A 200 6.56 2.52 36.17
CA GLY A 200 7.47 3.59 36.62
C GLY A 200 7.56 4.82 35.71
N GLY A 201 6.72 4.91 34.67
CA GLY A 201 6.70 6.02 33.72
C GLY A 201 7.50 5.71 32.46
N ASP A 202 7.34 6.54 31.43
CA ASP A 202 8.07 6.39 30.18
C ASP A 202 9.03 7.55 29.92
N ARG A 203 10.03 7.25 29.09
CA ARG A 203 11.12 8.15 28.70
C ARG A 203 10.93 8.74 27.29
N TRP A 204 9.73 8.57 26.74
CA TRP A 204 9.43 8.85 25.34
C TRP A 204 8.84 10.23 25.13
N ASP A 205 8.58 10.99 26.19
CA ASP A 205 8.10 12.37 26.11
C ASP A 205 9.13 13.21 25.36
N GLY A 206 8.73 13.76 24.20
CA GLY A 206 9.60 14.55 23.33
C GLY A 206 10.66 13.75 22.55
N ALA A 207 10.69 12.42 22.69
CA ALA A 207 11.61 11.59 21.93
C ALA A 207 11.27 11.63 20.42
N PRO A 208 12.27 11.62 19.53
CA PRO A 208 12.03 11.54 18.09
C PRO A 208 11.67 10.11 17.66
N ALA A 209 11.03 10.00 16.50
CA ALA A 209 11.10 8.74 15.74
C ALA A 209 12.56 8.47 15.35
N ALA A 210 12.98 7.21 15.40
CA ALA A 210 14.36 6.84 15.10
C ALA A 210 14.40 5.55 14.27
N GLY A 211 15.30 5.53 13.29
CA GLY A 211 15.65 4.35 12.49
C GLY A 211 17.15 4.09 12.57
N GLY A 212 17.63 3.06 11.89
CA GLY A 212 19.05 2.69 11.99
C GLY A 212 19.38 2.01 13.32
N LEU A 213 18.38 1.41 13.97
CA LEU A 213 18.48 0.85 15.32
C LEU A 213 18.74 -0.65 15.33
N GLY A 214 19.13 -1.15 16.49
CA GLY A 214 19.46 -2.54 16.74
C GLY A 214 20.84 -2.93 16.22
N ARG A 215 21.22 -4.19 16.46
CA ARG A 215 22.56 -4.74 16.21
C ARG A 215 23.10 -4.50 14.80
N GLU A 216 22.21 -4.50 13.81
CA GLU A 216 22.53 -4.34 12.39
C GLU A 216 22.01 -3.01 11.79
N GLY A 217 21.45 -2.13 12.62
CA GLY A 217 20.88 -0.86 12.16
C GLY A 217 19.66 -1.01 11.24
N ARG A 218 18.88 -2.08 11.37
CA ARG A 218 17.70 -2.37 10.51
C ARG A 218 16.36 -2.05 11.17
N GLY A 219 16.39 -1.77 12.46
CA GLY A 219 15.23 -1.48 13.26
C GLY A 219 14.84 -0.01 13.26
N TRP A 220 13.60 0.23 13.65
CA TRP A 220 13.07 1.57 13.88
C TRP A 220 12.03 1.56 14.99
N VAL A 221 11.83 2.73 15.59
CA VAL A 221 10.87 2.99 16.66
C VAL A 221 10.10 4.28 16.36
N LEU A 222 8.81 4.26 16.66
CA LEU A 222 7.95 5.42 16.71
C LEU A 222 7.48 5.60 18.17
N PRO A 223 7.87 6.68 18.84
CA PRO A 223 7.47 6.94 20.20
C PRO A 223 5.95 7.16 20.32
N PRO A 224 5.36 6.89 21.50
CA PRO A 224 3.99 7.29 21.78
C PRO A 224 3.82 8.81 21.60
N GLY A 225 2.71 9.22 21.00
CA GLY A 225 2.40 10.63 20.78
C GLY A 225 0.93 10.82 20.51
N ALA A 226 0.34 11.88 21.07
CA ALA A 226 -1.08 12.18 20.91
C ALA A 226 -2.03 11.00 21.21
N GLY A 227 -1.69 10.17 22.22
CA GLY A 227 -2.47 9.01 22.64
C GLY A 227 -2.21 7.72 21.86
N THR A 228 -1.15 7.65 21.03
CA THR A 228 -0.71 6.39 20.42
C THR A 228 0.21 5.60 21.34
N LEU A 229 0.36 4.31 21.03
CA LEU A 229 1.31 3.41 21.69
C LEU A 229 2.73 3.59 21.12
N LEU A 230 3.72 3.11 21.86
CA LEU A 230 5.06 2.88 21.34
C LEU A 230 4.98 1.80 20.26
N LYS A 231 5.64 2.01 19.12
CA LYS A 231 5.61 1.08 18.00
C LYS A 231 7.02 0.84 17.49
N LEU A 232 7.42 -0.42 17.30
CA LEU A 232 8.71 -0.75 16.71
C LEU A 232 8.59 -1.92 15.73
N SER A 233 9.58 -2.01 14.85
CA SER A 233 9.64 -3.01 13.78
C SER A 233 11.01 -2.94 13.11
N SER A 234 11.26 -3.86 12.18
CA SER A 234 12.52 -3.92 11.44
C SER A 234 12.32 -4.51 10.05
N ASP A 235 13.27 -4.23 9.16
CA ASP A 235 13.36 -4.88 7.87
C ASP A 235 13.61 -6.39 7.97
N THR A 236 14.10 -6.91 9.11
CA THR A 236 14.31 -8.37 9.28
C THR A 236 13.01 -9.17 9.37
N VAL A 237 11.90 -8.48 9.72
CA VAL A 237 10.55 -9.03 9.82
C VAL A 237 9.64 -8.51 8.68
N CYS A 238 10.26 -7.85 7.69
CA CYS A 238 9.67 -7.58 6.38
C CYS A 238 9.98 -8.74 5.42
N ARG A 239 8.96 -9.27 4.75
CA ARG A 239 9.13 -10.42 3.85
C ARG A 239 8.23 -10.33 2.63
N PRO A 240 8.68 -10.78 1.44
CA PRO A 240 7.81 -10.93 0.29
C PRO A 240 6.76 -12.02 0.57
N VAL A 241 5.54 -11.84 0.07
CA VAL A 241 4.44 -12.80 0.20
C VAL A 241 3.58 -12.83 -1.05
N GLU A 242 2.96 -13.98 -1.32
CA GLU A 242 2.11 -14.16 -2.49
C GLU A 242 0.74 -13.51 -2.37
N ASP A 243 0.24 -13.27 -1.15
CA ASP A 243 -1.05 -12.64 -0.90
C ASP A 243 -1.13 -11.87 0.43
N THR A 244 -2.25 -11.15 0.61
CA THR A 244 -2.53 -10.33 1.78
C THR A 244 -3.20 -11.08 2.93
N ASP A 245 -3.56 -12.36 2.75
CA ASP A 245 -4.14 -13.15 3.83
C ASP A 245 -3.05 -13.55 4.83
N SER A 246 -3.25 -13.12 6.06
CA SER A 246 -2.36 -13.40 7.19
C SER A 246 -3.10 -14.10 8.31
N ARG A 247 -4.35 -14.53 8.07
CA ARG A 247 -5.14 -15.27 9.06
C ARG A 247 -4.46 -16.60 9.36
N GLY A 248 -4.24 -16.86 10.65
CA GLY A 248 -3.63 -18.10 11.11
C GLY A 248 -2.10 -18.18 10.97
N GLU A 249 -1.43 -17.13 10.48
CA GLU A 249 0.03 -17.12 10.47
C GLU A 249 0.58 -16.88 11.88
N ASP A 250 1.41 -17.82 12.37
CA ASP A 250 2.15 -17.63 13.61
C ASP A 250 3.13 -16.46 13.49
N GLN A 251 2.97 -15.46 14.36
CA GLN A 251 3.82 -14.29 14.39
C GLN A 251 5.02 -14.44 15.33
N GLN A 252 5.05 -15.46 16.19
CA GLN A 252 6.08 -15.61 17.22
C GLN A 252 7.51 -15.61 16.65
N PRO A 253 7.82 -16.33 15.55
CA PRO A 253 9.18 -16.32 14.99
C PRO A 253 9.65 -14.93 14.53
N HIS A 254 8.71 -14.07 14.11
CA HIS A 254 9.02 -12.70 13.72
C HIS A 254 9.20 -11.82 14.95
N LEU A 255 8.42 -12.04 16.01
CA LEU A 255 8.60 -11.32 17.29
C LEU A 255 9.95 -11.68 17.94
N ASP A 256 10.32 -12.96 17.95
CA ASP A 256 11.60 -13.41 18.49
C ASP A 256 12.78 -12.77 17.73
N ARG A 257 12.68 -12.71 16.41
CA ARG A 257 13.66 -12.03 15.57
C ARG A 257 13.75 -10.53 15.89
N LEU A 258 12.60 -9.88 16.04
CA LEU A 258 12.54 -8.45 16.35
C LEU A 258 13.11 -8.15 17.74
N ALA A 259 12.86 -9.01 18.73
CA ALA A 259 13.43 -8.90 20.07
C ALA A 259 14.97 -9.09 20.03
N ALA A 260 15.45 -10.08 19.28
CA ALA A 260 16.87 -10.37 19.12
C ALA A 260 17.68 -9.26 18.41
N GLU A 261 17.02 -8.31 17.74
CA GLU A 261 17.70 -7.15 17.18
C GLU A 261 18.18 -6.15 18.23
N GLY A 262 17.61 -6.17 19.43
CA GLY A 262 18.00 -5.27 20.50
C GLY A 262 17.69 -3.79 20.21
N ILE A 263 16.67 -3.49 19.38
CA ILE A 263 16.21 -2.11 19.10
C ILE A 263 15.94 -1.34 20.40
N LEU A 264 15.36 -2.05 21.38
CA LEU A 264 15.07 -1.56 22.71
C LEU A 264 15.78 -2.48 23.71
N PRO A 265 16.88 -2.05 24.35
CA PRO A 265 17.68 -2.91 25.23
C PRO A 265 16.91 -3.49 26.41
N ASP A 266 15.88 -2.77 26.89
CA ASP A 266 15.01 -3.15 28.01
C ASP A 266 13.57 -3.45 27.54
N LEU A 267 13.45 -4.13 26.39
CA LEU A 267 12.16 -4.49 25.77
C LEU A 267 11.22 -5.24 26.72
N ASP A 268 11.76 -6.08 27.60
CA ASP A 268 11.04 -6.90 28.58
C ASP A 268 10.24 -6.08 29.59
N ARG A 269 10.60 -4.81 29.82
CA ARG A 269 9.86 -3.90 30.70
C ARG A 269 8.53 -3.43 30.12
N TYR A 270 8.35 -3.58 28.81
CA TYR A 270 7.20 -3.03 28.10
C TYR A 270 6.12 -4.09 27.91
N PRO A 271 4.89 -3.86 28.40
CA PRO A 271 3.81 -4.79 28.14
C PRO A 271 3.45 -4.78 26.66
N THR A 272 3.35 -5.96 26.04
CA THR A 272 2.87 -6.09 24.66
C THR A 272 1.40 -5.68 24.59
N ALA A 273 1.13 -4.59 23.87
CA ALA A 273 -0.22 -4.10 23.64
C ALA A 273 -0.84 -4.70 22.37
N GLY A 274 -0.01 -5.14 21.42
CA GLY A 274 -0.49 -5.91 20.29
C GLY A 274 0.53 -6.09 19.18
N VAL A 275 0.20 -7.01 18.28
CA VAL A 275 0.95 -7.26 17.05
C VAL A 275 0.07 -6.89 15.87
N ARG A 276 0.67 -6.26 14.85
CA ARG A 276 -0.02 -5.97 13.58
C ARG A 276 0.81 -6.45 12.42
N VAL A 277 0.09 -7.02 11.46
CA VAL A 277 0.60 -7.40 10.14
C VAL A 277 0.06 -6.40 9.15
N CYS A 278 0.95 -5.76 8.40
CA CYS A 278 0.57 -4.86 7.31
C CYS A 278 1.22 -5.28 6.00
N HIS A 279 0.66 -4.76 4.91
CA HIS A 279 1.11 -5.09 3.57
C HIS A 279 1.35 -3.83 2.76
N TYR A 280 2.37 -3.88 1.92
CA TYR A 280 2.61 -2.86 0.92
C TYR A 280 3.18 -3.49 -0.35
N THR A 281 3.05 -2.79 -1.46
CA THR A 281 3.70 -3.15 -2.72
C THR A 281 4.82 -2.18 -3.03
N ALA A 282 5.88 -2.72 -3.60
CA ALA A 282 7.04 -1.99 -4.11
C ALA A 282 7.26 -2.39 -5.58
N ASP A 283 7.77 -1.47 -6.39
CA ASP A 283 8.21 -1.79 -7.74
C ASP A 283 9.27 -2.89 -7.71
N ALA A 284 9.12 -3.93 -8.54
CA ALA A 284 9.98 -5.11 -8.48
C ALA A 284 11.42 -4.83 -8.90
N ALA A 285 11.66 -3.80 -9.73
CA ALA A 285 12.99 -3.45 -10.21
C ALA A 285 13.72 -2.49 -9.27
N THR A 286 13.01 -1.51 -8.71
CA THR A 286 13.59 -0.39 -7.96
C THR A 286 13.33 -0.48 -6.45
N GLY A 287 12.34 -1.26 -6.01
CA GLY A 287 11.86 -1.27 -4.62
C GLY A 287 11.04 -0.03 -4.23
N GLY A 288 10.84 0.91 -5.15
CA GLY A 288 10.20 2.20 -4.91
C GLY A 288 8.70 2.24 -5.19
N PRO A 289 8.10 3.45 -5.17
CA PRO A 289 6.73 3.65 -5.62
C PRO A 289 6.59 3.47 -7.14
N LEU A 290 5.40 3.07 -7.59
CA LEU A 290 5.07 2.90 -9.02
C LEU A 290 3.72 3.55 -9.33
N LEU A 291 3.76 4.62 -10.12
CA LEU A 291 2.61 5.26 -10.75
C LEU A 291 2.78 5.16 -12.26
N ALA A 292 1.83 4.53 -12.95
CA ALA A 292 1.94 4.29 -14.39
C ALA A 292 0.60 4.45 -15.12
N PRO A 293 0.60 5.08 -16.33
CA PRO A 293 -0.53 4.99 -17.24
C PRO A 293 -0.61 3.57 -17.83
N VAL A 294 -1.81 2.99 -17.84
CA VAL A 294 -2.10 1.70 -18.48
C VAL A 294 -2.70 1.93 -19.86
N THR A 295 -3.64 2.86 -19.95
CA THR A 295 -4.25 3.38 -21.19
C THR A 295 -4.53 4.88 -21.00
N PRO A 296 -4.91 5.64 -22.05
CA PRO A 296 -5.24 7.06 -21.87
C PRO A 296 -6.29 7.35 -20.79
N GLY A 297 -7.24 6.43 -20.57
CA GLY A 297 -8.29 6.56 -19.55
C GLY A 297 -8.06 5.77 -18.26
N LEU A 298 -6.90 5.12 -18.08
CA LEU A 298 -6.63 4.27 -16.90
C LEU A 298 -5.21 4.44 -16.37
N TRP A 299 -5.12 4.77 -15.09
CA TRP A 299 -3.88 4.89 -14.33
C TRP A 299 -3.83 3.90 -13.18
N THR A 300 -2.63 3.50 -12.79
CA THR A 300 -2.38 2.63 -11.62
C THR A 300 -1.35 3.25 -10.70
N ARG A 301 -1.69 3.34 -9.40
CA ARG A 301 -0.71 3.50 -8.32
C ARG A 301 -0.49 2.11 -7.71
N ALA A 302 0.35 1.32 -8.37
CA ALA A 302 0.53 -0.10 -8.07
C ALA A 302 1.49 -0.36 -6.91
N ALA A 303 2.41 0.56 -6.63
CA ALA A 303 3.34 0.47 -5.51
C ALA A 303 3.49 1.79 -4.77
N CYS A 304 3.72 1.69 -3.46
CA CYS A 304 4.01 2.83 -2.60
C CYS A 304 5.42 2.79 -1.99
N GLY A 305 6.16 1.69 -2.15
CA GLY A 305 7.55 1.58 -1.68
C GLY A 305 7.72 1.71 -0.16
N GLY A 306 6.65 1.45 0.62
CA GLY A 306 6.68 1.58 2.09
C GLY A 306 6.50 3.01 2.63
N SER A 307 6.54 4.04 1.79
CA SER A 307 6.39 5.46 2.17
C SER A 307 5.04 6.06 1.76
N GLY A 308 4.05 5.22 1.47
CA GLY A 308 2.81 5.65 0.84
C GLY A 308 2.02 6.73 1.59
N PHE A 309 2.12 6.74 2.92
CA PHE A 309 1.40 7.69 3.76
C PHE A 309 2.03 9.09 3.78
N SER A 310 3.34 9.18 3.99
CA SER A 310 4.07 10.46 4.00
C SER A 310 4.12 11.12 2.63
N THR A 311 4.16 10.32 1.56
CA THR A 311 4.22 10.82 0.18
C THR A 311 2.85 11.01 -0.46
N ALA A 312 1.74 10.71 0.23
CA ALA A 312 0.41 10.74 -0.37
C ALA A 312 0.03 12.09 -1.01
N PRO A 313 0.27 13.26 -0.38
CA PRO A 313 -0.05 14.56 -1.00
C PRO A 313 0.72 14.81 -2.29
N LEU A 314 2.04 14.59 -2.28
CA LEU A 314 2.90 14.75 -3.45
C LEU A 314 2.45 13.83 -4.59
N VAL A 315 2.15 12.57 -4.28
CA VAL A 315 1.67 11.63 -5.31
C VAL A 315 0.30 12.05 -5.85
N ALA A 316 -0.59 12.60 -5.02
CA ALA A 316 -1.87 13.13 -5.48
C ALA A 316 -1.68 14.30 -6.46
N GLU A 317 -0.76 15.23 -6.17
CA GLU A 317 -0.42 16.33 -7.10
C GLU A 317 0.12 15.79 -8.43
N ARG A 318 1.00 14.78 -8.38
CA ARG A 318 1.53 14.16 -9.61
C ARG A 318 0.46 13.43 -10.41
N ILE A 319 -0.49 12.78 -9.74
CA ILE A 319 -1.66 12.20 -10.40
C ILE A 319 -2.47 13.30 -11.10
N VAL A 320 -2.80 14.39 -10.39
CA VAL A 320 -3.57 15.50 -10.98
C VAL A 320 -2.85 16.10 -12.19
N GLN A 321 -1.54 16.32 -12.09
CA GLN A 321 -0.74 16.84 -13.18
C GLN A 321 -0.75 15.90 -14.39
N ALA A 322 -0.52 14.62 -14.16
CA ALA A 322 -0.48 13.64 -15.24
C ALA A 322 -1.85 13.43 -15.91
N VAL A 323 -2.93 13.55 -15.15
CA VAL A 323 -4.30 13.55 -15.69
C VAL A 323 -4.57 14.76 -16.56
N LYS A 324 -4.10 15.96 -16.15
CA LYS A 324 -4.24 17.19 -16.96
C LYS A 324 -3.44 17.13 -18.26
N GLU A 325 -2.25 16.52 -18.24
CA GLU A 325 -1.41 16.36 -19.44
C GLU A 325 -1.96 15.33 -20.44
N ALA A 326 -2.77 14.38 -19.97
CA ALA A 326 -3.37 13.34 -20.80
C ALA A 326 -4.73 13.74 -21.43
N ALA A 327 -5.36 14.82 -20.93
CA ALA A 327 -6.64 15.36 -21.39
C ALA A 327 -6.46 16.32 -22.58
#